data_AF-A0AAN9A5P9-F1
#
_entry.id   AF-A0AAN9A5P9-F1
#
_cell.length_a   1.000
_cell.length_b   1.000
_cell.length_c   1.000
_cell.angle_alpha   90.00
_cell.angle_beta   90.00
_cell.angle_gamma   90.00
#
_symmetry.space_group_name_H-M   'P 1'
#
loop_
_entity.id
_entity.type
_entity.pdbx_description
1 polymer ?
#
loop_
_entity_poly.entity_id
_entity_poly.type
_entity_poly.pdbx_seq_one_letter_code
_entity_poly.pdbx_strand_id
1 'polypeptide(L)'
;MTIAEGVGHDTAATWKVIRSMIPNEKSTSESYENITELKDKAENFNNYFANVGKNTYEKTQENINSVNMSNCLNDNSSNENTREYFKINPIDCATLILTIKSLRNSGSYGSDGIPFQFIKDALPMIASYILTIMDTSIVTKKFPDSWKISHVWERLSV
;
A
#
# COMPACT_ATOMS: atom_id res chain seq x y z
N MET A 1 14.85 -28.79 -26.32
CA MET A 1 14.09 -28.33 -25.14
C MET A 1 14.46 -26.87 -24.93
N THR A 2 13.66 -25.97 -25.50
CA THR A 2 13.94 -24.53 -25.61
C THR A 2 13.64 -23.87 -24.28
N ILE A 3 14.64 -23.22 -23.67
CA ILE A 3 14.44 -22.37 -22.50
C ILE A 3 13.83 -21.06 -23.02
N ALA A 4 12.58 -20.80 -22.66
CA ALA A 4 11.98 -19.49 -22.82
C ALA A 4 12.63 -18.56 -21.79
N GLU A 5 13.58 -17.76 -22.26
CA GLU A 5 14.11 -16.63 -21.52
C GLU A 5 12.94 -15.67 -21.24
N GLY A 6 12.61 -15.53 -19.96
CA GLY A 6 11.66 -14.51 -19.51
C GLY A 6 12.24 -13.14 -19.81
N VAL A 7 11.66 -12.47 -20.81
CA VAL A 7 11.95 -11.08 -21.17
C VAL A 7 11.66 -10.22 -19.95
N GLY A 8 12.71 -9.92 -19.17
CA GLY A 8 12.67 -8.91 -18.13
C GLY A 8 12.41 -7.58 -18.81
N HIS A 9 11.16 -7.11 -18.76
CA HIS A 9 10.82 -5.78 -19.22
C HIS A 9 11.64 -4.78 -18.40
N ASP A 10 12.62 -4.16 -19.07
CA ASP A 10 13.45 -3.11 -18.49
C ASP A 10 12.58 -1.89 -18.23
N THR A 11 11.97 -1.89 -17.05
CA THR A 11 11.13 -0.81 -16.56
C THR A 11 11.91 0.50 -16.53
N ALA A 12 13.23 0.48 -16.35
CA ALA A 12 14.05 1.69 -16.39
C ALA A 12 14.11 2.29 -17.80
N ALA A 13 14.18 1.47 -18.84
CA ALA A 13 14.09 1.92 -20.23
C ALA A 13 12.71 2.50 -20.56
N THR A 14 11.62 1.82 -20.16
CA THR A 14 10.25 2.32 -20.34
C THR A 14 10.05 3.67 -19.63
N TRP A 15 10.53 3.80 -18.39
CA TRP A 15 10.45 5.04 -17.62
C TRP A 15 11.29 6.18 -18.21
N LYS A 16 12.38 5.90 -18.92
CA LYS A 16 13.16 6.93 -19.65
C LYS A 16 12.36 7.48 -20.83
N VAL A 17 11.71 6.61 -21.60
CA VAL A 17 10.87 7.03 -22.73
C VAL A 17 9.70 7.86 -22.24
N ILE A 18 9.00 7.41 -21.19
CA ILE A 18 7.90 8.18 -20.58
C ILE A 18 8.39 9.56 -20.12
N ARG A 19 9.52 9.64 -19.41
CA ARG A 19 10.09 10.94 -18.98
C ARG A 19 10.46 11.86 -20.13
N SER A 20 10.83 11.31 -21.29
CA SER A 20 11.15 12.12 -22.47
C SER A 20 9.91 12.69 -23.18
N MET A 21 8.74 12.08 -22.99
CA MET A 21 7.48 12.55 -23.56
C MET A 21 6.72 13.51 -22.65
N ILE A 22 7.01 13.51 -21.36
CA ILE A 22 6.47 14.49 -20.42
C ILE A 22 7.25 15.80 -20.61
N PRO A 23 6.60 16.93 -20.91
CA PRO A 23 7.25 18.23 -20.95
C PRO A 23 7.95 18.45 -19.60
N ASN A 24 9.28 18.46 -19.62
CA ASN A 24 10.05 18.80 -18.44
C ASN A 24 9.98 20.31 -18.31
N GLU A 25 8.91 20.79 -17.67
CA GLU A 25 8.91 22.12 -17.09
C GLU A 25 10.08 22.13 -16.12
N LYS A 26 11.21 22.68 -16.56
CA LYS A 26 12.29 23.06 -15.64
C LYS A 26 11.55 23.78 -14.52
N SER A 27 11.68 23.29 -13.29
CA SER A 27 11.15 24.05 -12.15
C SER A 27 11.91 25.37 -12.17
N THR A 28 11.33 26.37 -12.82
CA THR A 28 11.56 27.74 -12.45
C THR A 28 11.21 27.74 -10.99
N SER A 29 12.24 27.77 -10.15
CA SER A 29 12.09 28.18 -8.78
C SER A 29 11.41 29.53 -8.87
N GLU A 30 10.09 29.55 -8.71
CA GLU A 30 9.32 30.77 -8.59
C GLU A 30 9.91 31.47 -7.37
N SER A 31 10.71 32.52 -7.61
CA SER A 31 11.12 33.44 -6.57
C SER A 31 9.84 34.09 -6.08
N TYR A 32 9.34 33.66 -4.91
CA TYR A 32 8.16 34.25 -4.30
C TYR A 32 8.54 35.64 -3.77
N GLU A 33 8.60 36.62 -4.68
CA GLU A 33 8.89 38.01 -4.32
C GLU A 33 7.70 38.68 -3.61
N ASN A 34 6.50 38.07 -3.68
CA ASN A 34 5.29 38.62 -3.09
C ASN A 34 4.61 37.65 -2.11
N ILE A 35 4.65 37.99 -0.81
CA ILE A 35 4.02 37.23 0.28
C ILE A 35 2.51 37.03 0.06
N THR A 36 1.86 37.97 -0.64
CA THR A 36 0.43 37.91 -0.96
C THR A 36 0.10 36.73 -1.88
N GLU A 37 0.92 36.52 -2.92
CA GLU A 37 0.74 35.42 -3.88
C GLU A 37 0.94 34.05 -3.23
N LEU A 38 1.87 33.94 -2.26
CA LEU A 38 2.09 32.70 -1.52
C LEU A 38 0.90 32.34 -0.64
N LYS A 39 0.27 33.35 -0.01
CA LYS A 39 -0.93 33.17 0.81
C LYS A 39 -2.11 32.71 -0.04
N ASP A 40 -2.34 33.35 -1.18
CA ASP A 40 -3.43 32.99 -2.10
C ASP A 40 -3.25 31.56 -2.67
N LYS A 41 -2.00 31.16 -2.97
CA LYS A 41 -1.68 29.80 -3.43
C LYS A 41 -1.92 28.76 -2.33
N ALA A 42 -1.56 29.06 -1.08
CA ALA A 42 -1.82 28.19 0.06
C ALA A 42 -3.32 28.06 0.36
N GLU A 43 -4.08 29.15 0.24
CA GLU A 43 -5.53 29.13 0.42
C GLU A 43 -6.23 28.33 -0.68
N ASN A 44 -5.81 28.49 -1.94
CA ASN A 44 -6.30 27.66 -3.05
C ASN A 44 -5.96 26.17 -2.85
N PHE A 45 -4.75 25.87 -2.40
CA PHE A 45 -4.36 24.49 -2.08
C PHE A 45 -5.25 23.89 -0.99
N ASN A 46 -5.43 24.62 0.11
CA ASN A 46 -6.28 24.17 1.23
C ASN A 46 -7.73 23.98 0.78
N ASN A 47 -8.28 24.92 0.00
CA ASN A 47 -9.64 24.81 -0.53
C ASN A 47 -9.81 23.61 -1.46
N TYR A 48 -8.80 23.31 -2.29
CA TYR A 48 -8.84 22.13 -3.16
C TYR A 48 -8.91 20.83 -2.33
N PHE A 49 -7.97 20.64 -1.39
CA PHE A 49 -7.89 19.40 -0.63
C PHE A 49 -9.01 19.25 0.40
N ALA A 50 -9.50 20.34 0.99
CA ALA A 50 -10.68 20.31 1.86
C ALA A 50 -11.95 19.89 1.12
N ASN A 51 -12.08 20.24 -0.17
CA ASN A 51 -13.29 19.98 -0.96
C ASN A 51 -13.17 18.79 -1.93
N VAL A 52 -12.02 18.12 -2.04
CA VAL A 52 -11.81 16.99 -2.97
C VAL A 52 -12.86 15.89 -2.78
N GLY A 53 -13.19 15.54 -1.53
CA GLY A 53 -14.19 14.52 -1.23
C GLY A 53 -15.59 14.93 -1.66
N LYS A 54 -15.99 16.17 -1.30
CA LYS A 54 -17.29 16.74 -1.68
C LYS A 54 -17.45 16.83 -3.21
N ASN A 55 -16.46 17.39 -3.90
CA ASN A 55 -16.47 17.55 -5.35
C ASN A 55 -16.51 16.20 -6.08
N THR A 56 -15.82 15.19 -5.56
CA THR A 56 -15.83 13.84 -6.13
C THR A 56 -17.19 13.17 -5.91
N TYR A 57 -17.78 13.33 -4.73
CA TYR A 57 -19.11 12.82 -4.42
C TYR A 57 -20.19 13.46 -5.32
N GLU A 58 -20.20 14.78 -5.43
CA GLU A 58 -21.16 15.52 -6.28
C GLU A 58 -21.05 15.10 -7.76
N LYS A 59 -19.82 15.05 -8.31
CA LYS A 59 -19.59 14.56 -9.68
C LYS A 59 -20.06 13.12 -9.89
N THR A 60 -19.93 12.27 -8.89
CA THR A 60 -20.40 10.88 -8.97
C THR A 60 -21.92 10.84 -8.98
N GLN A 61 -22.58 11.65 -8.15
CA GLN A 61 -24.05 11.73 -8.11
C GLN A 61 -24.66 12.33 -9.39
N GLU A 62 -24.01 13.34 -9.98
CA GLU A 62 -24.41 13.87 -11.29
C GLU A 62 -24.37 12.80 -12.38
N ASN A 63 -23.35 11.94 -12.37
CA ASN A 63 -23.25 10.81 -13.30
C ASN A 63 -24.30 9.73 -13.03
N ILE A 64 -24.60 9.42 -11.76
CA ILE A 64 -25.62 8.45 -11.37
C ILE A 64 -27.02 8.92 -11.81
N ASN A 65 -27.32 10.21 -11.71
CA ASN A 65 -28.60 10.77 -12.15
C ASN A 65 -28.79 10.75 -13.68
N SER A 66 -27.71 10.62 -14.46
CA SER A 66 -27.75 10.50 -15.93
C SER A 66 -27.95 9.06 -16.42
N VAL A 67 -27.64 8.08 -15.58
CA VAL A 67 -27.84 6.66 -15.86
C VAL A 67 -29.17 6.24 -15.26
N ASN A 68 -30.03 5.62 -16.06
CA ASN A 68 -31.33 5.12 -15.61
C ASN A 68 -31.11 3.99 -14.59
N MET A 69 -30.90 4.35 -13.31
CA MET A 69 -30.63 3.47 -12.16
C MET A 69 -31.83 2.56 -11.81
N SER A 70 -32.92 2.66 -12.57
CA SER A 70 -34.08 1.79 -12.48
C SER A 70 -33.78 0.33 -12.87
N ASN A 71 -32.73 0.08 -13.66
CA ASN A 71 -32.34 -1.29 -14.05
C ASN A 71 -31.36 -1.99 -13.10
N CYS A 72 -30.68 -1.27 -12.19
CA CYS A 72 -29.71 -1.88 -11.26
C CYS A 72 -30.28 -2.25 -9.89
N LEU A 73 -31.50 -1.79 -9.56
CA LEU A 73 -32.10 -1.99 -8.24
C LEU A 73 -33.23 -3.04 -8.23
N ASN A 74 -33.54 -3.66 -9.36
CA ASN A 74 -34.63 -4.63 -9.46
C ASN A 74 -34.18 -6.09 -9.27
N ASP A 75 -33.07 -6.32 -8.58
CA ASP A 75 -32.75 -7.64 -8.04
C ASP A 75 -33.29 -7.74 -6.61
N ASN A 76 -34.62 -7.65 -6.48
CA ASN A 76 -35.33 -8.07 -5.28
C ASN A 76 -35.39 -9.61 -5.22
N SER A 77 -34.24 -10.25 -5.38
CA SER A 77 -34.01 -11.61 -4.92
C SER A 77 -33.95 -11.55 -3.40
N SER A 78 -34.94 -12.18 -2.77
CA SER A 78 -35.07 -12.47 -1.36
C SER A 78 -33.87 -13.27 -0.83
N ASN A 79 -32.70 -12.64 -0.73
CA ASN A 79 -31.53 -13.19 -0.06
C ASN A 79 -31.51 -12.58 1.34
N GLU A 80 -32.17 -13.28 2.26
CA GLU A 80 -31.97 -13.09 3.69
C GLU A 80 -30.46 -13.01 3.97
N ASN A 81 -29.98 -11.81 4.30
CA ASN A 81 -28.72 -11.47 4.94
C ASN A 81 -27.77 -12.64 5.27
N THR A 82 -27.16 -13.27 4.27
CA THR A 82 -25.86 -13.92 4.44
C THR A 82 -24.82 -12.82 4.41
N ARG A 83 -24.76 -12.04 5.49
CA ARG A 83 -23.59 -11.20 5.73
C ARG A 83 -22.42 -12.17 5.88
N GLU A 84 -21.68 -12.39 4.81
CA GLU A 84 -20.45 -13.15 4.84
C GLU A 84 -19.47 -12.39 5.73
N TYR A 85 -19.45 -12.75 7.01
CA TYR A 85 -18.45 -12.25 7.92
C TYR A 85 -17.09 -12.66 7.38
N PHE A 86 -16.17 -11.70 7.29
CA PHE A 86 -14.79 -11.97 6.96
C PHE A 86 -14.24 -13.03 7.93
N LYS A 87 -13.90 -14.20 7.41
CA LYS A 87 -13.30 -15.30 8.16
C LYS A 87 -11.84 -15.43 7.76
N ILE A 88 -10.97 -15.40 8.77
CA ILE A 88 -9.55 -15.67 8.59
C ILE A 88 -9.39 -17.20 8.58
N ASN A 89 -8.90 -17.73 7.47
CA ASN A 89 -8.56 -19.15 7.38
C ASN A 89 -7.17 -19.39 8.01
N PRO A 90 -6.92 -20.60 8.55
CA PRO A 90 -5.59 -21.00 9.00
C PRO A 90 -4.55 -20.81 7.89
N ILE A 91 -3.34 -20.42 8.27
CA ILE A 91 -2.29 -20.14 7.28
C ILE A 91 -1.74 -21.47 6.77
N ASP A 92 -1.54 -21.58 5.46
CA ASP A 92 -0.84 -22.71 4.89
C ASP A 92 0.70 -22.50 4.98
N CYS A 93 1.43 -23.56 5.29
CA CYS A 93 2.88 -23.51 5.47
C CYS A 93 3.61 -23.08 4.18
N ALA A 94 3.15 -23.54 3.01
CA ALA A 94 3.76 -23.13 1.75
C ALA A 94 3.52 -21.63 1.48
N THR A 95 2.31 -21.15 1.78
CA THR A 95 1.96 -19.72 1.70
C THR A 95 2.83 -18.88 2.64
N LEU A 96 3.06 -19.33 3.87
CA LEU A 96 3.94 -18.68 4.83
C LEU A 96 5.38 -18.58 4.29
N ILE A 97 5.92 -19.68 3.76
CA ILE A 97 7.27 -19.72 3.20
C ILE A 97 7.41 -18.76 2.02
N LEU A 98 6.45 -18.75 1.09
CA LEU A 98 6.44 -17.83 -0.05
C LEU A 98 6.37 -16.38 0.40
N THR A 99 5.54 -16.08 1.41
CA THR A 99 5.40 -14.74 1.99
C THR A 99 6.70 -14.27 2.63
N ILE A 100 7.36 -15.11 3.44
CA ILE A 100 8.63 -14.72 4.08
C ILE A 100 9.74 -14.52 3.04
N LYS A 101 9.77 -15.34 1.99
CA LYS A 101 10.77 -15.20 0.91
C LYS A 101 10.56 -13.93 0.08
N SER A 102 9.30 -13.52 -0.17
CA SER A 102 8.96 -12.35 -0.98
C SER A 102 9.24 -11.01 -0.29
N LEU A 103 9.31 -10.99 1.05
CA LEU A 103 9.61 -9.80 1.81
C LEU A 103 10.98 -9.21 1.43
N ARG A 104 11.06 -7.89 1.22
CA ARG A 104 12.30 -7.22 0.82
C ARG A 104 13.35 -7.32 1.91
N ASN A 105 14.59 -7.62 1.54
CA ASN A 105 15.72 -7.50 2.44
C ASN A 105 15.91 -6.01 2.76
N SER A 106 15.61 -5.64 3.99
CA SER A 106 15.83 -4.30 4.54
C SER A 106 16.87 -4.38 5.64
N GLY A 107 17.62 -3.30 5.85
CA GLY A 107 18.49 -3.15 7.02
C GLY A 107 17.72 -2.91 8.31
N SER A 108 16.39 -2.73 8.24
CA SER A 108 15.52 -2.64 9.41
C SER A 108 15.29 -4.01 10.04
N TYR A 109 15.42 -4.10 11.35
CA TYR A 109 15.14 -5.28 12.18
C TYR A 109 14.09 -4.93 13.25
N GLY A 110 13.56 -5.97 13.92
CA GLY A 110 12.62 -5.81 15.02
C GLY A 110 13.30 -5.31 16.30
N SER A 111 12.56 -5.27 17.41
CA SER A 111 13.13 -4.95 18.74
C SER A 111 14.13 -5.99 19.24
N ASP A 112 14.17 -7.16 18.61
CA ASP A 112 15.07 -8.27 18.89
C ASP A 112 16.46 -8.13 18.24
N GLY A 113 16.65 -7.16 17.34
CA GLY A 113 17.90 -7.00 16.62
C GLY A 113 18.15 -8.06 15.53
N ILE A 114 17.17 -8.94 15.25
CA ILE A 114 17.37 -10.06 14.32
C ILE A 114 17.24 -9.55 12.88
N PRO A 115 18.29 -9.67 12.04
CA PRO A 115 18.21 -9.26 10.66
C PRO A 115 17.21 -10.12 9.89
N PHE A 116 16.43 -9.49 9.01
CA PHE A 116 15.43 -10.22 8.22
C PHE A 116 16.06 -11.31 7.31
N GLN A 117 17.30 -11.10 6.86
CA GLN A 117 18.06 -12.11 6.12
C GLN A 117 18.27 -13.39 6.93
N PHE A 118 18.56 -13.28 8.23
CA PHE A 118 18.74 -14.43 9.10
C PHE A 118 17.46 -15.27 9.19
N ILE A 119 16.30 -14.61 9.27
CA ILE A 119 14.99 -15.29 9.28
C ILE A 119 14.78 -16.08 7.99
N LYS A 120 15.16 -15.52 6.83
CA LYS A 120 15.07 -16.23 5.54
C LYS A 120 16.00 -17.44 5.47
N ASP A 121 17.22 -17.31 5.96
CA ASP A 121 18.21 -18.37 5.93
C ASP A 121 17.82 -19.51 6.88
N ALA A 122 17.28 -19.18 8.06
CA ALA A 122 16.78 -20.14 9.04
C ALA A 122 15.37 -20.67 8.73
N LEU A 123 14.69 -20.12 7.71
CA LEU A 123 13.28 -20.41 7.39
C LEU A 123 12.95 -21.91 7.33
N PRO A 124 13.77 -22.79 6.72
CA PRO A 124 13.47 -24.23 6.69
C PRO A 124 13.32 -24.87 8.08
N MET A 125 14.01 -24.32 9.08
CA MET A 125 13.99 -24.81 10.46
C MET A 125 12.89 -24.15 11.28
N ILE A 126 12.63 -22.85 11.06
CA ILE A 126 11.74 -22.06 11.93
C ILE A 126 10.30 -21.92 11.40
N ALA A 127 10.02 -22.31 10.15
CA ALA A 127 8.72 -22.10 9.51
C ALA A 127 7.54 -22.70 10.31
N SER A 128 7.68 -23.91 10.84
CA SER A 128 6.62 -24.57 11.64
C SER A 128 6.30 -23.81 12.93
N TYR A 129 7.31 -23.25 13.59
CA TYR A 129 7.15 -22.44 14.79
C TYR A 129 6.47 -21.11 14.49
N ILE A 130 6.89 -20.43 13.42
CA ILE A 130 6.26 -19.18 12.97
C ILE A 130 4.78 -19.44 12.64
N LEU A 131 4.49 -20.54 11.94
CA LEU A 131 3.13 -20.92 11.59
C LEU A 131 2.26 -21.09 12.85
N THR A 132 2.78 -21.84 13.83
CA THR A 132 2.08 -22.10 15.10
C THR A 132 1.81 -20.78 15.84
N ILE A 133 2.77 -19.85 15.85
CA ILE A 133 2.59 -18.53 16.48
C ILE A 133 1.47 -17.75 15.78
N MET A 134 1.48 -17.69 14.44
CA MET A 134 0.47 -16.95 13.69
C MET A 134 -0.94 -17.54 13.86
N ASP A 135 -1.08 -18.86 13.71
CA ASP A 135 -2.37 -19.53 13.89
C ASP A 135 -2.89 -19.36 15.31
N THR A 136 -2.00 -19.47 16.32
CA THR A 136 -2.36 -19.23 17.72
C THR A 136 -2.84 -17.80 17.93
N SER A 137 -2.16 -16.80 17.36
CA SER A 137 -2.57 -15.40 17.45
C SER A 137 -3.94 -15.14 16.82
N ILE A 138 -4.21 -15.74 15.66
CA ILE A 138 -5.50 -15.64 14.96
C ILE A 138 -6.62 -16.27 15.79
N VAL A 139 -6.41 -17.50 16.29
CA VAL A 139 -7.43 -18.26 17.05
C VAL A 139 -7.71 -17.61 18.39
N THR A 140 -6.66 -17.22 19.12
CA THR A 140 -6.79 -16.65 20.46
C THR A 140 -7.14 -15.17 20.46
N LYS A 141 -7.04 -14.50 19.29
CA LYS A 141 -7.15 -13.04 19.14
C LYS A 141 -6.17 -12.27 20.03
N LYS A 142 -5.03 -12.88 20.35
CA LYS A 142 -3.95 -12.27 21.13
C LYS A 142 -2.75 -12.01 20.24
N PHE A 143 -2.25 -10.79 20.31
CA PHE A 143 -1.10 -10.33 19.54
C PHE A 143 -0.05 -9.74 20.48
N PRO A 144 1.22 -9.70 20.07
CA PRO A 144 2.25 -9.03 20.87
C PRO A 144 1.90 -7.56 21.09
N ASP A 145 2.19 -7.02 22.27
CA ASP A 145 1.94 -5.60 22.58
C ASP A 145 2.86 -4.65 21.80
N SER A 146 4.02 -5.14 21.34
CA SER A 146 5.02 -4.38 20.60
C SER A 146 5.31 -5.03 19.25
N TRP A 147 5.01 -4.33 18.15
CA TRP A 147 5.21 -4.85 16.78
C TRP A 147 6.42 -4.24 16.08
N LYS A 148 6.74 -2.96 16.35
CA LYS A 148 7.94 -2.29 15.82
C LYS A 148 8.32 -1.11 16.70
N ILE A 149 9.48 -1.20 17.34
CA ILE A 149 10.15 -0.05 17.96
C ILE A 149 11.13 0.49 16.93
N SER A 150 10.85 1.69 16.40
CA SER A 150 11.74 2.31 15.41
C SER A 150 12.82 3.11 16.11
N HIS A 151 14.08 2.72 15.93
CA HIS A 151 15.21 3.54 16.36
C HIS A 151 15.36 4.72 15.41
N VAL A 152 14.98 5.91 15.89
CA VAL A 152 15.27 7.17 15.22
C VAL A 152 16.60 7.66 15.75
N TRP A 153 17.62 7.67 14.89
CA TRP A 153 18.91 8.26 15.21
C TRP A 153 18.82 9.75 14.91
N GLU A 154 19.01 10.61 15.91
CA GLU A 154 19.21 12.03 15.68
C GLU A 154 20.50 12.23 14.88
N ARG A 155 20.38 12.88 13.73
CA ARG A 155 21.54 13.27 12.94
C ARG A 155 22.16 14.47 13.63
N LEU A 156 23.26 14.26 14.36
CA LEU A 156 24.07 15.35 14.89
C LEU A 156 24.56 16.19 13.70
N SER A 157 24.09 17.44 13.63
CA SER A 157 24.61 18.46 12.73
C SER A 157 26.06 18.73 13.10
N VAL A 158 26.99 18.40 12.20
CA VAL A 158 28.39 18.85 12.25
C VAL A 158 28.53 20.05 11.33
#